data_AF-A0A846YSW3-F1
#
_entry.id   AF-A0A846YSW3-F1
#
_cell.length_a   1.000
_cell.length_b   1.000
_cell.length_c   1.000
_cell.angle_alpha   90.00
_cell.angle_beta   90.00
_cell.angle_gamma   90.00
#
_symmetry.space_group_name_H-M   'P 1'
#
loop_
_entity.id
_entity.type
_entity.pdbx_description
1 polymer ?
#
loop_
_entity_poly.entity_id
_entity_poly.type
_entity_poly.pdbx_seq_one_letter_code
_entity_poly.pdbx_strand_id
1 'polypeptide(L)' 'MIDSLVAAGAPVDRCCRILGVARQNYYKAKRRPTTPTQLRREWLTGLIREVHVASRGTYG' A
#
# COMPACT_ATOMS: atom_id res chain seq x y z
N MET A 1 0.04 3.87 6.11
CA MET A 1 0.60 4.81 7.12
C MET A 1 -0.41 5.90 7.52
N ILE A 2 -0.93 6.73 6.61
CA ILE A 2 -1.99 7.70 6.99
C ILE A 2 -3.24 6.98 7.51
N ASP A 3 -3.69 5.91 6.83
CA ASP A 3 -4.90 5.19 7.25
C ASP A 3 -4.78 4.53 8.64
N SER A 4 -3.59 4.07 9.03
CA SER A 4 -3.36 3.50 10.37
C SER A 4 -3.43 4.58 11.46
N LEU A 5 -2.91 5.79 11.19
CA LEU A 5 -3.04 6.92 12.11
C LEU A 5 -4.49 7.38 12.24
N VAL A 6 -5.22 7.39 11.13
CA VAL A 6 -6.66 7.73 11.11
C VAL A 6 -7.48 6.70 11.88
N ALA A 7 -7.16 5.41 11.73
CA ALA A 7 -7.79 4.35 12.52
C ALA A 7 -7.51 4.50 14.03
N ALA A 8 -6.37 5.08 14.40
CA ALA A 8 -6.03 5.44 15.78
C ALA A 8 -6.64 6.77 16.27
N GLY A 9 -7.51 7.40 15.46
CA GLY A 9 -8.22 8.63 15.83
C GLY A 9 -7.52 9.94 15.43
N ALA A 10 -6.39 9.87 14.73
CA ALA A 10 -5.71 11.08 14.28
C ALA A 10 -6.43 11.73 13.08
N PRO A 11 -6.56 13.07 13.04
CA PRO A 11 -7.22 13.75 11.92
C PRO A 11 -6.35 13.67 10.65
N VAL A 12 -6.98 13.33 9.53
CA VAL A 12 -6.33 13.16 8.21
C VAL A 12 -5.45 14.37 7.84
N ASP A 13 -5.94 15.58 8.08
CA ASP A 13 -5.23 16.83 7.75
C ASP A 13 -3.91 16.98 8.50
N ARG A 14 -3.89 16.63 9.80
CA ARG A 14 -2.68 16.64 10.62
C ARG A 14 -1.69 15.58 10.13
N CYS A 15 -2.18 14.38 9.83
CA CYS A 15 -1.34 13.29 9.30
C CYS A 15 -0.72 13.65 7.95
N CYS A 16 -1.52 14.21 7.02
CA CYS A 16 -1.05 14.66 5.72
C CYS A 16 0.03 15.74 5.84
N ARG A 17 -0.19 16.73 6.73
CA ARG A 17 0.78 17.81 6.98
C ARG A 17 2.10 17.29 7.55
N ILE A 18 2.03 16.44 8.57
CA ILE A 18 3.24 15.87 9.23
C ILE A 18 4.03 15.00 8.26
N LEU A 19 3.35 14.22 7.42
CA LEU A 19 3.98 13.30 6.47
C LEU A 19 4.34 13.95 5.13
N GLY A 20 4.12 15.27 4.97
CA GLY A 20 4.42 15.98 3.72
C GLY A 20 3.58 15.54 2.52
N VAL A 21 2.40 14.95 2.76
CA VAL A 21 1.50 14.49 1.70
C VAL A 21 0.43 15.55 1.46
N ALA A 22 0.27 15.98 0.21
CA ALA A 22 -0.85 16.83 -0.16
C ALA A 22 -2.18 16.09 0.09
N ARG A 23 -3.11 16.70 0.83
CA ARG A 23 -4.43 16.11 1.16
C ARG A 23 -5.17 15.60 -0.09
N GLN A 24 -5.11 16.36 -1.18
CA GLN A 24 -5.73 15.97 -2.45
C GLN A 24 -5.14 14.65 -3.00
N ASN A 25 -3.82 14.47 -2.91
CA ASN A 25 -3.15 13.25 -3.36
C ASN A 25 -3.52 12.05 -2.50
N TYR A 26 -3.65 12.23 -1.18
CA TYR A 26 -4.14 11.17 -0.29
C TYR A 26 -5.53 10.68 -0.73
N TYR A 27 -6.50 11.58 -0.90
CA TYR A 27 -7.84 11.17 -1.33
C TYR A 27 -7.88 10.67 -2.77
N LYS A 28 -7.05 11.21 -3.67
CA LYS A 28 -6.91 10.70 -5.04
C LYS A 28 -6.42 9.26 -5.04
N ALA A 29 -5.41 8.94 -4.24
CA ALA A 29 -4.92 7.57 -4.08
C ALA A 29 -5.98 6.68 -3.44
N LYS A 30 -6.64 7.14 -2.38
CA LYS A 30 -7.68 6.39 -1.66
C LYS A 30 -8.90 6.04 -2.51
N ARG A 31 -9.29 6.93 -3.43
CA ARG A 31 -10.41 6.73 -4.36
C ARG A 31 -10.01 6.01 -5.64
N ARG A 32 -8.71 5.78 -5.88
CA ARG A 32 -8.24 5.15 -7.11
C ARG A 32 -8.68 3.69 -7.10
N PRO A 33 -9.50 3.23 -8.07
CA PRO A 33 -9.83 1.83 -8.18
C PRO A 33 -8.56 1.03 -8.51
N THR A 34 -8.54 -0.24 -8.10
CA THR A 34 -7.44 -1.16 -8.44
C THR A 34 -7.34 -1.27 -9.95
N THR A 35 -6.18 -0.89 -10.48
CA THR A 35 -5.92 -0.97 -11.92
C THR A 35 -5.55 -2.39 -12.33
N PRO A 36 -5.76 -2.79 -13.60
CA PRO A 36 -5.34 -4.12 -14.08
C PRO A 36 -3.84 -4.40 -13.84
N THR A 37 -2.99 -3.38 -13.94
CA THR A 37 -1.55 -3.50 -13.65
C THR A 37 -1.29 -3.75 -12.16
N GLN A 38 -2.03 -3.11 -11.26
CA GLN A 38 -1.90 -3.37 -9.82
C GLN A 38 -2.35 -4.78 -9.48
N LEU A 39 -3.49 -5.22 -10.02
CA LEU A 39 -3.97 -6.59 -9.83
C LEU A 39 -2.94 -7.63 -10.30
N ARG A 40 -2.35 -7.42 -11.48
CA ARG A 40 -1.29 -8.28 -12.00
C ARG A 40 -0.06 -8.30 -11.08
N ARG A 41 0.35 -7.16 -10.54
CA ARG A 41 1.50 -7.06 -9.62
C ARG A 41 1.21 -7.77 -8.29
N GLU A 42 0.01 -7.62 -7.74
CA GLU A 42 -0.43 -8.30 -6.52
C GLU A 42 -0.39 -9.81 -6.70
N TRP A 43 -0.95 -10.31 -7.82
CA TRP A 43 -0.91 -11.74 -8.14
C TRP A 43 0.52 -12.27 -8.31
N LEU A 44 1.35 -11.55 -9.07
CA LEU A 44 2.75 -11.94 -9.28
C LEU A 44 3.55 -11.94 -7.97
N THR A 45 3.29 -10.97 -7.08
CA THR A 45 3.94 -10.91 -5.77
C THR A 45 3.58 -12.12 -4.91
N GLY A 46 2.32 -12.59 -4.97
CA GLY A 46 1.90 -13.83 -4.33
C GLY A 46 2.69 -15.03 -4.82
N LEU A 47 2.73 -15.23 -6.15
CA LEU A 47 3.47 -16.33 -6.77
C LEU A 47 4.96 -16.31 -6.42
N ILE A 48 5.59 -15.13 -6.47
CA ILE A 48 7.01 -14.99 -6.10
C ILE A 48 7.24 -15.42 -4.65
N ARG A 49 6.36 -15.03 -3.72
CA ARG A 49 6.47 -15.43 -2.31
C ARG A 49 6.33 -16.94 -2.13
N GLU A 50 5.38 -17.57 -2.81
CA GLU A 50 5.18 -19.02 -2.77
C GLU A 50 6.44 -19.77 -3.26
N VAL A 51 6.98 -19.35 -4.40
CA VAL A 51 8.22 -19.94 -4.95
C VAL A 51 9.41 -19.71 -4.03
N HIS A 52 9.55 -18.50 -3.46
CA HIS A 52 10.62 -18.19 -2.51
C HIS A 52 10.57 -19.11 -1.28
N VAL A 53 9.38 -19.30 -0.70
CA VAL A 53 9.18 -20.20 0.45
C VAL A 53 9.45 -21.66 0.06
N ALA A 54 8.93 -22.13 -1.07
CA ALA A 54 9.20 -23.48 -1.59
C ALA A 54 10.70 -23.73 -1.84
N SER A 55 11.43 -22.68 -2.23
CA SER A 55 12.88 -22.70 -2.41
C SER A 55 13.66 -22.59 -1.09
N ARG A 56 13.00 -22.66 0.07
CA ARG A 56 13.61 -22.48 1.41
C ARG A 56 14.32 -21.14 1.58
N GLY A 57 13.87 -20.12 0.86
CA GLY A 57 14.48 -18.80 0.86
C GLY A 57 15.86 -18.73 0.17
N THR A 58 16.25 -19.74 -0.60
CA THR A 58 17.57 -19.80 -1.25
C THR A 58 17.75 -18.69 -2.29
N TYR A 59 16.65 -18.23 -2.91
CA TYR A 59 16.65 -17.18 -3.92
C TYR A 59 15.65 -16.10 -3.55
N GLY A 60 16.11 -14.90 -3.22
CA GLY A 60 15.28 -13.73 -2.88
C GLY A 60 16.09 -12.45 -2.87
#